data_AF-A0A8S4GGE7-F1
#
_entry.id   AF-A0A8S4GGE7-F1
#
_cell.length_a   1.000
_cell.length_b   1.000
_cell.length_c   1.000
_cell.angle_alpha   90.00
_cell.angle_beta   90.00
_cell.angle_gamma   90.00
#
_symmetry.space_group_name_H-M   'P 1'
#
loop_
_entity.id
_entity.type
_entity.pdbx_description
1 polymer ?
#
loop_
_entity_poly.entity_id
_entity_poly.type
_entity_poly.pdbx_seq_one_letter_code
_entity_poly.pdbx_strand_id
1 'polypeptide(L)'
;MEDLIQRQKEIADLIDTILINFKKDPFSRKTADYIEQRIKKLTSLWAEFNNNNNELTSSEIKTDEYFTKNIFNKADELKNQQATNFRALLRVIKGIDIEALTEKWEMEDKIKMLESRWKVIDELHWQIDNILAGSDLSYESEFSKQEKLYEQTKRRKKKERKKEKLYLA
;
A
#
# COMPACT_ATOMS: atom_id res chain seq x y z
N MET A 1 -22.04 25.27 -12.53
CA MET A 1 -22.14 24.16 -11.55
C MET A 1 -22.35 22.82 -12.24
N GLU A 2 -23.34 22.69 -13.13
CA GLU A 2 -23.59 21.44 -13.88
C GLU A 2 -22.38 21.01 -14.75
N ASP A 3 -21.74 21.96 -15.43
CA ASP A 3 -20.49 21.70 -16.18
C ASP A 3 -19.32 21.26 -15.30
N LEU A 4 -19.25 21.77 -14.06
CA LEU A 4 -18.18 21.44 -13.11
C LEU A 4 -18.37 20.04 -12.51
N ILE A 5 -19.63 19.65 -12.25
CA ILE A 5 -20.00 18.29 -11.83
C ILE A 5 -19.74 17.30 -12.97
N GLN A 6 -20.09 17.66 -14.20
CA GLN A 6 -19.82 16.84 -15.37
C GLN A 6 -18.31 16.64 -15.55
N ARG A 7 -17.52 17.70 -15.37
CA ARG A 7 -16.06 17.61 -15.41
C ARG A 7 -15.48 16.71 -14.32
N GLN A 8 -16.07 16.73 -13.11
CA GLN A 8 -15.64 15.86 -12.01
C GLN A 8 -15.84 14.38 -12.32
N LYS A 9 -16.97 14.03 -12.97
CA LYS A 9 -17.24 12.66 -13.42
C LYS A 9 -16.24 12.21 -14.48
N GLU A 10 -15.94 13.06 -15.45
CA GLU A 10 -14.93 12.77 -16.48
C GLU A 10 -13.54 12.52 -15.90
N ILE A 11 -13.14 13.32 -14.90
CA ILE A 11 -11.85 13.13 -14.23
C ILE A 11 -11.81 11.78 -13.49
N ALA A 12 -12.89 11.39 -12.81
CA ALA A 12 -12.99 10.09 -12.15
C ALA A 12 -12.88 8.93 -13.16
N ASP A 13 -13.63 8.99 -14.27
CA ASP A 13 -13.58 7.97 -15.32
C ASP A 13 -12.19 7.85 -15.98
N LEU A 14 -11.49 8.99 -16.13
CA LEU A 14 -10.12 9.02 -16.65
C LEU A 14 -9.12 8.39 -15.67
N ILE A 15 -9.25 8.65 -14.37
CA ILE A 15 -8.42 8.02 -13.33
C ILE A 15 -8.65 6.50 -13.35
N ASP A 16 -9.91 6.06 -13.34
CA ASP A 16 -10.26 4.63 -13.39
C ASP A 16 -9.72 3.95 -14.64
N THR A 17 -9.83 4.60 -15.79
CA THR A 17 -9.28 4.10 -17.06
C THR A 17 -7.76 3.95 -16.99
N ILE A 18 -7.05 4.94 -16.42
CA ILE A 18 -5.59 4.88 -16.24
C ILE A 18 -5.21 3.71 -15.34
N LEU A 19 -5.93 3.49 -14.24
CA LEU A 19 -5.69 2.40 -13.28
C LEU A 19 -5.98 1.03 -13.89
N ILE A 20 -7.12 0.86 -14.58
CA ILE A 20 -7.49 -0.36 -15.29
C ILE A 20 -6.43 -0.71 -16.33
N ASN A 21 -6.00 0.27 -17.13
CA ASN A 21 -4.98 0.06 -18.16
C ASN A 21 -3.64 -0.31 -17.55
N PHE A 22 -3.23 0.37 -16.47
CA PHE A 22 -2.00 0.02 -15.76
C PHE A 22 -2.04 -1.39 -15.18
N LYS A 23 -3.19 -1.83 -14.66
CA LYS A 23 -3.38 -3.20 -14.13
C LYS A 23 -3.28 -4.25 -15.25
N LYS A 24 -3.85 -3.96 -16.42
CA LYS A 24 -3.85 -4.86 -17.58
C LYS A 24 -2.52 -4.89 -18.33
N ASP A 25 -1.74 -3.82 -18.26
CA ASP A 25 -0.49 -3.71 -19.00
C ASP A 25 0.59 -4.70 -18.48
N PRO A 26 1.32 -5.38 -19.39
CA PRO A 26 2.37 -6.32 -19.02
C PRO A 26 3.57 -5.60 -18.37
N PHE A 27 4.31 -6.32 -17.53
CA PHE A 27 5.45 -5.77 -16.79
C PHE A 27 6.51 -5.13 -17.71
N SER A 28 6.71 -5.67 -18.91
CA SER A 28 7.64 -5.15 -19.91
C SER A 28 7.34 -3.72 -20.37
N ARG A 29 6.09 -3.25 -20.26
CA ARG A 29 5.70 -1.88 -20.60
C ARG A 29 5.83 -0.89 -19.43
N LYS A 30 6.02 -1.38 -18.20
CA LYS A 30 6.09 -0.57 -16.97
C LYS A 30 7.53 -0.10 -16.71
N THR A 31 8.11 0.59 -17.68
CA THR A 31 9.43 1.21 -17.54
C THR A 31 9.36 2.42 -16.59
N ALA A 32 10.51 2.89 -16.12
CA ALA A 32 10.59 4.07 -15.25
C ALA A 32 9.89 5.28 -15.89
N ASP A 33 10.20 5.59 -17.16
CA ASP A 33 9.59 6.69 -17.90
C ASP A 33 8.07 6.54 -18.05
N TYR A 34 7.59 5.33 -18.31
CA TYR A 34 6.16 5.05 -18.42
C TYR A 34 5.43 5.26 -17.08
N ILE A 35 6.04 4.85 -15.97
CA ILE A 35 5.51 5.06 -14.63
C ILE A 35 5.53 6.56 -14.30
N GLU A 36 6.61 7.27 -14.62
CA GLU A 36 6.75 8.70 -14.35
C GLU A 36 5.70 9.53 -15.12
N GLN A 37 5.46 9.22 -16.40
CA GLN A 37 4.42 9.89 -17.19
C GLN A 37 3.02 9.67 -16.63
N ARG A 38 2.73 8.46 -16.12
CA ARG A 38 1.44 8.15 -15.48
C ARG A 38 1.29 8.84 -14.14
N ILE A 39 2.33 8.88 -13.31
CA ILE A 39 2.33 9.63 -12.06
C ILE A 39 2.05 11.10 -12.36
N LYS A 40 2.77 11.72 -13.30
CA LYS A 40 2.54 13.12 -13.72
C LYS A 40 1.09 13.35 -14.16
N LYS A 41 0.52 12.44 -14.96
CA LYS A 41 -0.88 12.56 -15.42
C LYS A 41 -1.88 12.41 -14.28
N LEU A 42 -1.68 11.46 -13.37
CA LEU A 42 -2.53 11.26 -12.20
C LEU A 42 -2.45 12.46 -11.25
N THR A 43 -1.25 12.99 -10.96
CA THR A 43 -1.07 14.19 -10.14
C THR A 43 -1.80 15.39 -10.73
N SER A 44 -1.74 15.59 -12.05
CA SER A 44 -2.47 16.67 -12.73
C SER A 44 -3.98 16.50 -12.64
N LEU A 45 -4.51 15.29 -12.88
CA LEU A 45 -5.94 15.01 -12.78
C LEU A 45 -6.46 15.17 -11.34
N TRP A 46 -5.67 14.73 -10.36
CA TRP A 46 -6.01 14.90 -8.94
C TRP A 46 -5.98 16.35 -8.48
N ALA A 47 -5.02 17.14 -8.95
CA ALA A 47 -4.99 18.58 -8.65
C ALA A 47 -6.25 19.28 -9.19
N GLU A 48 -6.67 18.94 -10.41
CA GLU A 48 -7.91 19.45 -11.01
C GLU A 48 -9.16 18.97 -10.25
N PHE A 49 -9.22 17.68 -9.90
CA PHE A 49 -10.30 17.09 -9.11
C PHE A 49 -10.46 17.80 -7.75
N ASN A 50 -9.35 18.06 -7.07
CA ASN A 50 -9.34 18.75 -5.77
C ASN A 50 -9.73 20.22 -5.89
N ASN A 51 -9.28 20.92 -6.94
CA ASN A 51 -9.70 22.30 -7.17
C ASN A 51 -11.20 22.40 -7.43
N ASN A 52 -11.73 21.54 -8.30
CA ASN A 52 -13.16 21.46 -8.57
C ASN A 52 -13.96 21.12 -7.30
N ASN A 53 -13.45 20.18 -6.49
CA ASN A 53 -14.09 19.84 -5.22
C ASN A 53 -14.08 21.02 -4.24
N ASN A 54 -13.00 21.80 -4.17
CA ASN A 54 -12.93 22.99 -3.33
C ASN A 54 -13.88 24.09 -3.82
N GLU A 55 -14.05 24.26 -5.12
CA GLU A 55 -15.04 25.19 -5.70
C GLU A 55 -16.48 24.75 -5.41
N LEU A 56 -16.78 23.45 -5.40
CA LEU A 56 -18.08 22.90 -4.96
C LEU A 56 -18.28 23.06 -3.45
N THR A 57 -17.22 22.85 -2.66
CA THR A 57 -17.24 22.85 -1.19
C THR A 57 -17.21 24.26 -0.57
N SER A 58 -16.78 25.27 -1.33
CA SER A 58 -16.81 26.67 -0.89
C SER A 58 -18.22 27.26 -0.81
N SER A 59 -19.25 26.48 -1.19
CA SER A 59 -20.64 26.72 -0.78
C SER A 59 -20.89 26.13 0.61
N GLU A 60 -21.29 26.97 1.55
CA GLU A 60 -21.35 26.71 3.01
C GLU A 60 -21.97 25.35 3.41
N ILE A 61 -21.14 24.35 3.76
CA ILE A 61 -21.65 23.12 4.41
C ILE A 61 -20.74 22.67 5.56
N LYS A 62 -21.04 23.15 6.79
CA LYS A 62 -20.56 22.58 8.07
C LYS A 62 -21.32 21.29 8.47
N THR A 63 -21.76 20.49 7.51
CA THR A 63 -22.46 19.20 7.76
C THR A 63 -21.70 18.00 7.18
N ASP A 64 -20.39 18.14 7.02
CA ASP A 64 -19.55 17.11 6.43
C ASP A 64 -19.58 15.80 7.26
N GLU A 65 -19.75 14.70 6.54
CA GLU A 65 -19.79 13.34 7.08
C GLU A 65 -18.50 12.98 7.84
N TYR A 66 -17.39 13.65 7.51
CA TYR A 66 -16.11 13.59 8.21
C TYR A 66 -16.20 13.83 9.72
N PHE A 67 -16.94 14.87 10.14
CA PHE A 67 -17.13 15.21 11.56
C PHE A 67 -18.20 14.34 12.21
N THR A 68 -19.23 13.98 11.46
CA THR A 68 -20.40 13.23 11.96
C THR A 68 -20.09 11.73 12.15
N LYS A 69 -19.17 11.15 11.35
CA LYS A 69 -18.77 9.73 11.41
C LYS A 69 -17.49 9.45 12.20
N ASN A 70 -16.92 10.46 12.86
CA ASN A 70 -15.70 10.31 13.66
C ASN A 70 -14.53 9.67 12.88
N ILE A 71 -14.40 10.03 11.59
CA ILE A 71 -13.48 9.40 10.63
C ILE A 71 -12.02 9.54 11.08
N PHE A 72 -11.67 10.69 11.66
CA PHE A 72 -10.34 10.96 12.20
C PHE A 72 -9.93 9.96 13.30
N ASN A 73 -10.77 9.74 14.31
CA ASN A 73 -10.43 8.83 15.40
C ASN A 73 -10.34 7.37 14.92
N LYS A 74 -11.17 6.98 13.95
CA LYS A 74 -11.09 5.65 13.33
C LYS A 74 -9.77 5.46 12.58
N ALA A 75 -9.33 6.45 11.81
CA ALA A 75 -8.04 6.39 11.13
C ALA A 75 -6.87 6.30 12.12
N ASP A 76 -6.92 7.07 13.22
CA ASP A 76 -5.88 7.06 14.24
C ASP A 76 -5.79 5.73 14.99
N GLU A 77 -6.93 5.12 15.34
CA GLU A 77 -6.97 3.81 15.97
C GLU A 77 -6.36 2.73 15.06
N LEU A 78 -6.75 2.69 13.78
CA LEU A 78 -6.22 1.74 12.81
C LEU A 78 -4.71 1.93 12.60
N LYS A 79 -4.22 3.17 12.56
CA LYS A 79 -2.79 3.47 12.48
C LYS A 79 -2.02 2.99 13.71
N ASN A 80 -2.57 3.15 14.91
CA ASN A 80 -1.97 2.64 16.13
C ASN A 80 -1.90 1.11 16.16
N GLN A 81 -2.94 0.43 15.68
CA GLN A 81 -2.94 -1.02 15.50
C GLN A 81 -1.88 -1.45 14.47
N GLN A 82 -1.77 -0.74 13.35
CA GLN A 82 -0.77 -1.03 12.32
C GLN A 82 0.67 -0.85 12.82
N ALA A 83 0.93 0.21 13.60
CA ALA A 83 2.23 0.41 14.24
C ALA A 83 2.61 -0.77 15.15
N THR A 84 1.64 -1.37 15.84
CA THR A 84 1.85 -2.57 16.65
C THR A 84 2.17 -3.79 15.77
N ASN A 85 1.47 -3.97 14.66
CA ASN A 85 1.76 -5.03 13.70
C ASN A 85 3.17 -4.92 13.12
N PHE A 86 3.61 -3.70 12.77
CA PHE A 86 4.98 -3.46 12.29
C PHE A 86 6.04 -3.82 13.32
N ARG A 87 5.86 -3.41 14.59
CA ARG A 87 6.78 -3.79 15.68
C ARG A 87 6.85 -5.30 15.84
N ALA A 88 5.72 -5.99 15.74
CA ALA A 88 5.65 -7.44 15.85
C ALA A 88 6.34 -8.14 14.66
N LEU A 89 6.14 -7.65 13.44
CA LEU A 89 6.84 -8.13 12.24
C LEU A 89 8.36 -7.95 12.39
N LEU A 90 8.81 -6.75 12.79
CA LEU A 90 10.22 -6.45 13.03
C LEU A 90 10.85 -7.40 14.06
N ARG A 91 10.15 -7.68 15.17
CA ARG A 91 10.62 -8.62 16.19
C ARG A 91 10.84 -10.01 15.59
N VAL A 92 9.91 -10.49 14.76
CA VAL A 92 10.04 -11.78 14.10
C VAL A 92 11.20 -11.79 13.11
N ILE A 93 11.32 -10.76 12.27
CA ILE A 93 12.41 -10.65 11.30
C ILE A 93 13.77 -10.65 12.00
N LYS A 94 13.93 -9.85 13.07
CA LYS A 94 15.17 -9.81 13.87
C LYS A 94 15.46 -11.11 14.61
N GLY A 95 14.42 -11.84 15.02
CA GLY A 95 14.55 -13.12 15.72
C GLY A 95 14.80 -14.31 14.80
N ILE A 96 14.78 -14.12 13.47
CA ILE A 96 15.16 -15.18 12.55
C ILE A 96 16.66 -15.14 12.34
N ASP A 97 17.35 -16.09 12.94
CA ASP A 97 18.71 -16.45 12.54
C ASP A 97 18.63 -17.40 11.35
N ILE A 98 19.01 -16.94 10.16
CA ILE A 98 18.96 -17.75 8.94
C ILE A 98 20.06 -18.82 8.94
N GLU A 99 21.18 -18.57 9.61
CA GLU A 99 22.34 -19.47 9.64
C GLU A 99 22.10 -20.66 10.58
N ALA A 100 21.25 -20.48 11.59
CA ALA A 100 20.83 -21.53 12.51
C ALA A 100 19.67 -22.41 11.99
N LEU A 101 19.01 -22.04 10.88
CA LEU A 101 17.94 -22.84 10.28
C LEU A 101 18.57 -23.88 9.34
N THR A 102 18.71 -25.11 9.82
CA THR A 102 19.35 -26.19 9.05
C THR A 102 18.35 -27.09 8.35
N GLU A 103 17.11 -27.11 8.82
CA GLU A 103 16.08 -28.02 8.31
C GLU A 103 15.07 -27.29 7.41
N LYS A 104 14.72 -27.94 6.30
CA LYS A 104 13.76 -27.40 5.32
C LYS A 104 12.42 -27.02 5.95
N TRP A 105 11.92 -27.83 6.88
CA TRP A 105 10.63 -27.59 7.53
C TRP A 105 10.68 -26.35 8.44
N GLU A 106 11.81 -26.08 9.10
CA GLU A 106 11.99 -24.89 9.95
C GLU A 106 11.95 -23.62 9.11
N MET A 107 12.62 -23.63 7.95
CA MET A 107 12.53 -22.52 7.00
C MET A 107 11.10 -22.30 6.51
N GLU A 108 10.38 -23.37 6.18
CA GLU A 108 8.99 -23.29 5.71
C GLU A 108 8.07 -22.75 6.80
N ASP A 109 8.24 -23.16 8.04
CA ASP A 109 7.48 -22.64 9.19
C ASP A 109 7.73 -21.14 9.39
N LYS A 110 8.99 -20.71 9.35
CA LYS A 110 9.31 -19.28 9.46
C LYS A 110 8.81 -18.46 8.27
N ILE A 111 8.73 -19.02 7.06
CA ILE A 111 8.14 -18.35 5.90
C ILE A 111 6.63 -18.20 6.09
N LYS A 112 5.92 -19.28 6.49
CA LYS A 112 4.48 -19.24 6.76
C LYS A 112 4.15 -18.23 7.86
N MET A 113 4.96 -18.17 8.93
CA MET A 113 4.80 -17.18 9.98
C MET A 113 4.95 -15.74 9.44
N LEU A 114 5.94 -15.47 8.60
CA LEU A 114 6.09 -14.14 7.98
C LEU A 114 4.91 -13.79 7.06
N GLU A 115 4.44 -14.73 6.25
CA GLU A 115 3.31 -14.54 5.35
C GLU A 115 2.00 -14.28 6.11
N SER A 116 1.74 -15.02 7.20
CA SER A 116 0.56 -14.80 8.04
C SER A 116 0.55 -13.42 8.68
N ARG A 117 1.70 -12.93 9.16
CA ARG A 117 1.82 -11.59 9.76
C ARG A 117 1.70 -10.48 8.73
N TRP A 118 2.30 -10.67 7.55
CA TRP A 118 2.17 -9.71 6.45
C TRP A 118 0.73 -9.58 5.98
N LYS A 119 -0.02 -10.69 5.88
CA LYS A 119 -1.43 -10.66 5.50
C LYS A 119 -2.27 -9.73 6.39
N VAL A 120 -2.07 -9.79 7.72
CA VAL A 120 -2.77 -8.91 8.67
C VAL A 120 -2.40 -7.44 8.44
N ILE A 121 -1.13 -7.16 8.17
CA ILE A 121 -0.63 -5.81 7.85
C ILE A 121 -1.26 -5.30 6.56
N ASP A 122 -1.29 -6.11 5.51
CA ASP A 122 -1.84 -5.75 4.21
C ASP A 122 -3.34 -5.47 4.30
N GLU A 123 -4.10 -6.34 4.95
CA GLU A 123 -5.54 -6.16 5.18
C GLU A 123 -5.87 -4.90 5.97
N LEU A 124 -5.06 -4.56 6.97
CA LEU A 124 -5.27 -3.34 7.76
C LEU A 124 -4.83 -2.08 6.99
N HIS A 125 -3.82 -2.19 6.12
CA HIS A 125 -3.40 -1.11 5.23
C HIS A 125 -4.52 -0.72 4.27
N TRP A 126 -5.19 -1.68 3.63
CA TRP A 126 -6.36 -1.40 2.79
C TRP A 126 -7.48 -0.66 3.54
N GLN A 127 -7.71 -0.99 4.82
CA GLN A 127 -8.70 -0.29 5.64
C GLN A 127 -8.30 1.16 5.94
N ILE A 128 -7.01 1.40 6.18
CA ILE A 128 -6.47 2.74 6.41
C ILE A 128 -6.50 3.56 5.12
N ASP A 129 -6.09 2.98 4.00
CA ASP A 129 -6.08 3.65 2.69
C ASP A 129 -7.49 4.00 2.22
N ASN A 130 -8.50 3.16 2.50
CA ASN A 130 -9.90 3.51 2.24
C ASN A 130 -10.37 4.76 2.99
N ILE A 131 -9.71 5.12 4.10
CA ILE A 131 -10.06 6.29 4.91
C ILE A 131 -9.20 7.50 4.55
N LEU A 132 -7.90 7.29 4.35
CA LEU A 132 -6.93 8.37 4.13
C LEU A 132 -6.65 8.64 2.65
N ALA A 133 -6.94 7.69 1.76
CA ALA A 133 -6.69 7.76 0.32
C ALA A 133 -5.26 8.24 -0.01
N GLY A 134 -4.27 7.68 0.69
CA GLY A 134 -2.86 8.08 0.57
C GLY A 134 -2.49 9.48 1.06
N SER A 135 -3.36 10.19 1.80
CA SER A 135 -3.08 11.56 2.25
C SER A 135 -1.98 11.66 3.31
N ASP A 136 -1.73 10.58 4.06
CA ASP A 136 -0.70 10.53 5.11
C ASP A 136 0.63 9.96 4.57
N LEU A 137 1.44 10.84 4.00
CA LEU A 137 2.74 10.49 3.40
C LEU A 137 3.72 9.84 4.39
N SER A 138 3.62 10.20 5.69
CA SER A 138 4.49 9.62 6.71
C SER A 138 4.14 8.16 6.95
N TYR A 139 2.85 7.85 7.02
CA TYR A 139 2.36 6.48 7.13
C TYR A 139 2.74 5.65 5.89
N GLU A 140 2.51 6.18 4.68
CA GLU A 140 2.82 5.48 3.43
C GLU A 140 4.31 5.15 3.28
N SER A 141 5.17 6.08 3.70
CA SER A 141 6.62 5.86 3.74
C SER A 141 7.02 4.72 4.68
N GLU A 142 6.43 4.66 5.88
CA GLU A 142 6.72 3.58 6.83
C GLU A 142 6.15 2.24 6.35
N PHE A 143 4.94 2.19 5.77
CA PHE A 143 4.40 0.97 5.16
C PHE A 143 5.33 0.44 4.05
N SER A 144 5.73 1.31 3.12
CA SER A 144 6.64 0.96 2.02
C SER A 144 7.97 0.40 2.52
N LYS A 145 8.51 0.97 3.61
CA LYS A 145 9.73 0.47 4.25
C LYS A 145 9.55 -0.92 4.86
N GLN A 146 8.42 -1.16 5.54
CA GLN A 146 8.11 -2.48 6.11
C GLN A 146 7.87 -3.53 5.02
N GLU A 147 7.19 -3.16 3.93
CA GLU A 147 6.99 -4.03 2.75
C GLU A 147 8.32 -4.46 2.14
N LYS A 148 9.21 -3.49 1.91
CA LYS A 148 10.55 -3.76 1.39
C LYS A 148 11.32 -4.72 2.30
N LEU A 149 11.25 -4.54 3.62
CA LEU A 149 11.93 -5.40 4.58
C LEU A 149 11.36 -6.83 4.58
N TYR A 150 10.05 -6.98 4.55
CA TYR A 150 9.37 -8.26 4.43
C TYR A 150 9.78 -8.99 3.13
N GLU A 151 9.70 -8.31 1.98
CA GLU A 151 10.05 -8.86 0.68
C GLU A 151 11.52 -9.29 0.59
N GLN A 152 12.44 -8.48 1.11
CA GLN A 152 13.86 -8.82 1.18
C GLN A 152 14.11 -10.07 2.03
N THR A 153 13.51 -10.12 3.22
CA THR A 153 13.65 -11.26 4.14
C THR A 153 13.10 -12.54 3.52
N LYS A 154 11.92 -12.45 2.91
CA LYS A 154 11.27 -13.55 2.20
C LYS A 154 12.11 -14.06 1.02
N ARG A 155 12.69 -13.16 0.22
CA ARG A 155 13.57 -13.49 -0.90
C ARG A 155 14.87 -14.14 -0.45
N ARG A 156 15.53 -13.60 0.59
CA ARG A 156 16.78 -14.17 1.14
C ARG A 156 16.57 -15.61 1.58
N LYS A 157 15.50 -15.89 2.30
CA LYS A 157 15.14 -17.26 2.71
C LYS A 157 14.84 -18.20 1.55
N LYS A 158 14.10 -17.74 0.54
CA LYS A 158 13.84 -18.55 -0.67
C LYS A 158 15.11 -18.88 -1.44
N LYS A 159 16.14 -18.02 -1.40
CA LYS A 159 17.45 -18.26 -2.03
C LYS A 159 18.27 -19.30 -1.27
N GLU A 160 18.37 -19.23 0.05
CA GLU A 160 19.12 -20.22 0.86
C GLU A 160 18.54 -21.64 0.67
N ARG A 161 17.21 -21.79 0.70
CA ARG A 161 16.53 -23.07 0.38
C ARG A 161 16.88 -23.65 -0.99
N LYS A 162 17.21 -22.80 -1.98
CA LYS A 162 17.61 -23.26 -3.32
C LYS A 162 19.07 -23.71 -3.36
N LYS A 163 19.95 -23.13 -2.54
CA LYS A 163 21.36 -23.53 -2.45
C LYS A 163 21.50 -24.94 -1.88
N GLU A 164 20.76 -25.29 -0.83
CA GLU A 164 20.76 -26.65 -0.25
C GLU A 164 20.43 -27.73 -1.30
N LYS A 165 19.50 -27.44 -2.21
CA LYS A 165 19.13 -28.37 -3.29
C LYS A 165 20.22 -28.58 -4.35
N LEU A 166 21.15 -27.63 -4.50
CA LEU A 166 22.26 -27.74 -5.46
C LEU A 166 23.48 -28.47 -4.89
N TYR A 167 23.61 -28.56 -3.56
CA TYR A 167 24.72 -29.27 -2.91
C TYR A 167 24.41 -30.75 -2.60
N LEU A 168 23.15 -31.18 -2.79
CA LEU A 168 22.68 -32.56 -2.55
C LEU A 168 22.32 -33.32 -3.84
N ALA A 169 22.65 -32.76 -5.01
CA ALA A 169 22.47 -33.37 -6.33
C ALA A 169 23.84 -33.55 -7.00
#